data_AF-A0A5B0RVN9-F1
#
_entry.id   AF-A0A5B0RVN9-F1
#
_cell.length_a   1.000
_cell.length_b   1.000
_cell.length_c   1.000
_cell.angle_alpha   90.00
_cell.angle_beta   90.00
_cell.angle_gamma   90.00
#
_symmetry.space_group_name_H-M   'P 1'
#
loop_
_entity.id
_entity.type
_entity.pdbx_description
1 polymer ?
#
loop_
_entity_poly.entity_id
_entity_poly.type
_entity_poly.pdbx_seq_one_letter_code
_entity_poly.pdbx_strand_id
1 'polypeptide(L)'
;MSLTIFYQKANIGLVAVLALLIALLSSQVAALQAQTCANHFYANADPHKRHTVSCVDAKGVDHSCYNDNCHDLKTGAKFDDPASGGDPTSEFMFRKCYNGALDAYPIVVAPIQYFQYPKYVAVQSRDDGHWYNCDHSADEVNSHVLYCPSCIS
;
A
#
# COMPACT_ATOMS: atom_id res chain seq x y z
N MET A 1 27.30 45.76 -39.25
CA MET A 1 26.88 45.57 -37.83
C MET A 1 25.39 45.24 -37.80
N SER A 2 24.98 44.01 -38.11
CA SER A 2 23.54 43.62 -38.08
C SER A 2 23.25 42.12 -38.08
N LEU A 3 24.26 41.23 -38.09
CA LEU A 3 24.01 39.78 -38.04
C LEU A 3 24.01 39.20 -36.62
N THR A 4 24.72 39.83 -35.68
CA THR A 4 24.90 39.35 -34.31
C THR A 4 23.66 39.51 -33.43
N ILE A 5 22.80 40.50 -33.73
CA ILE A 5 21.60 40.80 -32.92
C ILE A 5 20.47 39.79 -33.18
N PHE A 6 20.37 39.24 -34.40
CA PHE A 6 19.35 38.23 -34.73
C PHE A 6 19.65 36.86 -34.11
N TYR A 7 20.93 36.46 -34.04
CA TYR A 7 21.33 35.18 -33.44
C TYR A 7 21.09 35.12 -31.92
N GLN A 8 21.27 36.24 -31.20
CA GLN A 8 21.00 36.26 -29.74
C GLN A 8 19.51 36.15 -29.40
N LYS A 9 18.62 36.74 -30.21
CA LYS A 9 17.16 36.68 -29.97
C LYS A 9 16.57 35.30 -30.20
N ALA A 10 17.05 34.55 -31.19
CA ALA A 10 16.60 33.18 -31.46
C ALA A 10 16.97 32.21 -30.33
N ASN A 11 18.17 32.39 -29.72
CA ASN A 11 18.64 31.54 -28.63
C ASN A 11 17.87 31.76 -27.32
N ILE A 12 17.47 33.00 -27.01
CA ILE A 12 16.68 33.29 -25.79
C ILE A 12 15.29 32.67 -25.88
N GLY A 13 14.64 32.73 -27.05
CA GLY A 13 13.34 32.09 -27.27
C GLY A 13 13.41 30.56 -27.14
N LEU A 14 14.46 29.94 -27.69
CA LEU A 14 14.66 28.49 -27.61
C LEU A 14 14.87 28.02 -26.16
N VAL A 15 15.70 28.73 -25.38
CA VAL A 15 15.94 28.41 -23.97
C VAL A 15 14.68 28.59 -23.13
N ALA A 16 13.88 29.63 -23.39
CA ALA A 16 12.62 29.85 -22.68
C ALA A 16 11.59 28.75 -22.96
N VAL A 17 11.47 28.30 -24.22
CA VAL A 17 10.58 27.19 -24.59
C VAL A 17 11.07 25.87 -23.98
N LEU A 18 12.38 25.62 -23.98
CA LEU A 18 12.95 24.41 -23.37
C LEU A 18 12.72 24.39 -21.85
N ALA A 19 12.91 25.53 -21.17
CA ALA A 19 12.64 25.66 -19.74
C ALA A 19 11.15 25.49 -19.41
N LEU A 20 10.25 26.00 -20.24
CA LEU A 20 8.81 25.82 -20.08
C LEU A 20 8.39 24.36 -20.30
N LEU A 21 8.96 23.70 -21.31
CA LEU A 21 8.74 22.26 -21.55
C LEU A 21 9.27 21.41 -20.40
N ILE A 22 10.46 21.72 -19.86
CA ILE A 22 10.99 21.05 -18.67
C ILE A 22 10.04 21.28 -17.49
N ALA A 23 9.59 22.51 -17.23
CA ALA A 23 8.66 22.78 -16.13
C ALA A 23 7.31 22.07 -16.29
N LEU A 24 6.77 21.98 -17.52
CA LEU A 24 5.53 21.27 -17.86
C LEU A 24 5.68 19.74 -17.77
N LEU A 25 6.85 19.20 -18.11
CA LEU A 25 7.18 17.78 -17.99
C LEU A 25 7.56 17.39 -16.55
N SER A 26 8.05 18.34 -15.75
CA SER A 26 8.44 18.13 -14.34
C SER A 26 7.24 18.13 -13.39
N SER A 27 6.09 18.69 -13.80
CA SER A 27 4.96 18.98 -12.91
C SER A 27 3.98 17.82 -12.74
N GLN A 28 4.35 16.58 -13.12
CA GLN A 28 3.48 15.42 -12.96
C GLN A 28 4.14 14.20 -12.30
N VAL A 29 5.24 14.40 -11.56
CA VAL A 29 5.59 13.40 -10.55
C VAL A 29 4.65 13.64 -9.39
N ALA A 30 3.48 12.99 -9.41
CA ALA A 30 2.63 12.90 -8.23
C ALA A 30 3.51 12.43 -7.08
N ALA A 31 3.69 13.28 -6.07
CA ALA A 31 4.55 12.99 -4.95
C ALA A 31 3.93 11.81 -4.19
N LEU A 32 4.55 10.63 -4.31
CA LEU A 32 4.10 9.46 -3.57
C LEU A 32 4.26 9.73 -2.08
N GLN A 33 3.22 9.39 -1.32
CA GLN A 33 3.18 9.56 0.12
C GLN A 33 3.16 8.20 0.80
N ALA A 34 3.84 8.12 1.94
CA ALA A 34 3.78 6.96 2.78
C ALA A 34 2.51 6.97 3.63
N GLN A 35 1.83 5.83 3.71
CA GLN A 35 0.62 5.66 4.51
C GLN A 35 0.70 4.41 5.37
N THR A 36 0.13 4.51 6.56
CA THR A 36 -0.18 3.35 7.39
C THR A 36 -1.67 3.06 7.23
N CYS A 37 -2.02 1.85 6.80
CA CYS A 37 -3.40 1.42 6.56
C CYS A 37 -4.08 1.04 7.89
N ALA A 38 -4.14 2.02 8.79
CA ALA A 38 -4.46 1.80 10.19
C ALA A 38 -5.92 1.43 10.44
N ASN A 39 -6.84 1.82 9.55
CA ASN A 39 -8.26 1.52 9.68
C ASN A 39 -8.69 0.36 8.77
N HIS A 40 -8.22 0.35 7.52
CA HIS A 40 -8.59 -0.68 6.55
C HIS A 40 -7.53 -0.82 5.45
N PHE A 41 -7.39 -2.04 4.94
CA PHE A 41 -6.56 -2.36 3.79
C PHE A 41 -7.34 -3.32 2.88
N TYR A 42 -7.29 -3.12 1.56
CA TYR A 42 -7.90 -4.02 0.58
C TYR A 42 -7.13 -4.09 -0.74
N ALA A 43 -6.68 -5.30 -1.10
CA ALA A 43 -5.93 -5.56 -2.33
C ALA A 43 -6.76 -6.08 -3.51
N ASN A 44 -8.10 -6.15 -3.37
CA ASN A 44 -8.99 -6.87 -4.31
C ASN A 44 -8.77 -8.39 -4.32
N ALA A 45 -9.69 -9.15 -4.93
CA ALA A 45 -9.76 -10.61 -4.85
C ALA A 45 -8.53 -11.34 -5.44
N ASP A 46 -7.68 -10.66 -6.19
CA ASP A 46 -6.42 -11.19 -6.66
C ASP A 46 -5.31 -10.13 -6.49
N PRO A 47 -4.51 -10.21 -5.40
CA PRO A 47 -3.45 -9.26 -5.12
C PRO A 47 -2.31 -9.30 -6.15
N HIS A 48 -2.19 -10.39 -6.91
CA HIS A 48 -1.17 -10.53 -7.96
C HIS A 48 -1.59 -9.85 -9.28
N LYS A 49 -2.88 -9.53 -9.46
CA LYS A 49 -3.41 -8.91 -10.68
C LYS A 49 -3.54 -7.39 -10.60
N ARG A 50 -3.45 -6.78 -9.42
CA ARG A 50 -3.58 -5.33 -9.26
C ARG A 50 -2.30 -4.72 -8.72
N HIS A 51 -1.92 -3.61 -9.34
CA HIS A 51 -0.78 -2.79 -8.91
C HIS A 51 -1.12 -1.88 -7.74
N THR A 52 -2.39 -1.71 -7.40
CA THR A 52 -2.81 -0.79 -6.33
C THR A 52 -3.84 -1.40 -5.38
N VAL A 53 -3.75 -0.98 -4.12
CA VAL A 53 -4.60 -1.37 -2.99
C VAL A 53 -5.28 -0.12 -2.42
N SER A 54 -6.44 -0.32 -1.80
CA SER A 54 -7.06 0.69 -0.94
C SER A 54 -6.44 0.61 0.45
N CYS A 55 -6.00 1.76 0.97
CA CYS A 55 -5.35 1.90 2.26
C CYS A 55 -6.03 3.06 3.01
N VAL A 56 -6.85 2.73 4.00
CA VAL A 56 -7.54 3.72 4.81
C VAL A 56 -6.69 4.03 6.03
N ASP A 57 -6.21 5.27 6.11
CA ASP A 57 -5.37 5.75 7.19
C ASP A 57 -6.14 5.92 8.51
N ALA A 58 -5.43 6.26 9.59
CA ALA A 58 -6.02 6.46 10.91
C ALA A 58 -7.04 7.62 10.96
N LYS A 59 -7.02 8.55 10.00
CA LYS A 59 -7.98 9.65 9.87
C LYS A 59 -9.20 9.25 9.05
N GLY A 60 -9.23 8.04 8.50
CA GLY A 60 -10.32 7.55 7.66
C GLY A 60 -10.22 7.97 6.20
N VAL A 61 -9.06 8.45 5.74
CA VAL A 61 -8.83 8.83 4.34
C VAL A 61 -8.37 7.59 3.58
N ASP A 62 -9.04 7.28 2.47
CA ASP A 62 -8.65 6.19 1.57
C ASP A 62 -7.59 6.67 0.58
N HIS A 63 -6.47 5.96 0.56
CA HIS A 63 -5.33 6.21 -0.32
C HIS A 63 -5.17 5.03 -1.27
N SER A 64 -4.97 5.32 -2.55
CA SER A 64 -4.58 4.30 -3.52
C SER A 64 -3.07 4.08 -3.43
N CYS A 65 -2.64 2.95 -2.89
CA CYS A 65 -1.24 2.62 -2.66
C CYS A 65 -0.76 1.51 -3.59
N TYR A 66 0.51 1.53 -3.99
CA TYR A 66 1.11 0.41 -4.70
C TYR A 66 1.39 -0.75 -3.73
N ASN A 67 1.01 -1.99 -4.09
CA ASN A 67 1.17 -3.16 -3.23
C ASN A 67 2.62 -3.63 -3.09
N ASP A 68 3.45 -3.43 -4.12
CA ASP A 68 4.80 -4.01 -4.27
C ASP A 68 5.72 -3.81 -3.05
N ASN A 69 5.47 -2.76 -2.26
CA ASN A 69 6.28 -2.39 -1.11
C ASN A 69 5.48 -2.22 0.19
N CYS A 70 4.21 -2.64 0.23
CA CYS A 70 3.45 -2.67 1.47
C CYS A 70 3.99 -3.78 2.40
N HIS A 71 4.31 -3.42 3.63
CA HIS A 71 4.89 -4.33 4.62
C HIS A 71 4.52 -3.94 6.06
N ASP A 72 4.67 -4.87 6.98
CA ASP A 72 4.60 -4.58 8.41
C ASP A 72 5.92 -3.93 8.87
N LEU A 73 5.84 -2.71 9.41
CA LEU A 73 7.00 -1.98 9.90
C LEU A 73 7.73 -2.68 11.06
N LYS A 74 7.04 -3.53 11.83
CA LYS A 74 7.63 -4.18 13.00
C LYS A 74 8.48 -5.39 12.64
N THR A 75 8.04 -6.16 11.64
CA THR A 75 8.66 -7.44 11.26
C THR A 75 9.38 -7.37 9.91
N GLY A 76 9.03 -6.40 9.06
CA GLY A 76 9.47 -6.33 7.67
C GLY A 76 8.72 -7.30 6.74
N ALA A 77 7.76 -8.08 7.28
CA ALA A 77 6.98 -9.03 6.50
C ALA A 77 6.16 -8.29 5.43
N LYS A 78 6.26 -8.74 4.19
CA LYS A 78 5.57 -8.10 3.07
C LYS A 78 4.13 -8.56 3.00
N PHE A 79 3.26 -7.72 2.43
CA PHE A 79 1.86 -8.08 2.24
C PHE A 79 1.66 -9.37 1.42
N ASP A 80 2.43 -9.54 0.35
CA ASP A 80 2.32 -10.63 -0.61
C ASP A 80 3.71 -10.96 -1.12
N ASP A 81 4.49 -11.72 -0.32
CA ASP A 81 5.83 -12.16 -0.74
C ASP A 81 5.71 -13.47 -1.54
N PRO A 82 5.86 -13.47 -2.88
CA PRO A 82 5.76 -14.69 -3.67
C PRO A 82 6.86 -15.71 -3.34
N ALA A 83 7.95 -15.29 -2.68
CA ALA A 83 9.01 -16.19 -2.23
C ALA A 83 8.70 -16.85 -0.87
N SER A 84 7.66 -16.41 -0.14
CA SER A 84 7.29 -16.97 1.15
C SER A 84 6.79 -18.41 1.04
N GLY A 85 6.12 -18.77 -0.07
CA GLY A 85 5.37 -20.02 -0.15
C GLY A 85 4.31 -20.16 0.96
N GLY A 86 3.83 -19.04 1.51
CA GLY A 86 2.96 -19.01 2.69
C GLY A 86 3.69 -19.08 4.04
N ASP A 87 5.01 -18.83 4.07
CA ASP A 87 5.78 -18.73 5.32
C ASP A 87 5.39 -17.44 6.08
N PRO A 88 4.82 -17.55 7.29
CA PRO A 88 4.35 -16.41 8.07
C PRO A 88 5.48 -15.57 8.69
N THR A 89 6.75 -15.86 8.39
CA THR A 89 7.90 -15.03 8.78
C THR A 89 8.32 -14.03 7.69
N SER A 90 7.99 -14.31 6.43
CA SER A 90 8.29 -13.42 5.28
C SER A 90 7.04 -12.70 4.78
N GLU A 91 5.86 -13.24 5.06
CA GLU A 91 4.58 -12.69 4.65
C GLU A 91 3.72 -12.24 5.84
N PHE A 92 3.00 -11.13 5.66
CA PHE A 92 2.14 -10.56 6.68
C PHE A 92 0.88 -11.41 6.89
N MET A 93 0.76 -12.02 8.06
CA MET A 93 -0.36 -12.89 8.41
C MET A 93 -0.87 -12.61 9.82
N PHE A 94 -2.19 -12.68 9.96
CA PHE A 94 -2.85 -12.65 11.27
C PHE A 94 -2.84 -14.05 11.89
N ARG A 95 -2.90 -14.14 13.22
CA ARG A 95 -2.76 -15.40 13.96
C ARG A 95 -3.91 -15.59 14.92
N LYS A 96 -4.22 -16.86 15.20
CA LYS A 96 -5.28 -17.22 16.15
C LYS A 96 -6.57 -16.44 15.85
N CYS A 97 -7.02 -16.48 14.60
CA CYS A 97 -8.29 -15.87 14.18
C CYS A 97 -9.41 -16.88 14.33
N TYR A 98 -10.68 -16.50 14.42
CA TYR A 98 -11.83 -17.40 14.53
C TYR A 98 -12.92 -16.94 13.58
N ASN A 99 -13.82 -17.86 13.20
CA ASN A 99 -15.02 -17.52 12.46
C ASN A 99 -16.21 -17.78 13.40
N GLY A 100 -17.23 -16.93 13.48
CA GLY A 100 -18.35 -17.16 14.42
C GLY A 100 -19.08 -18.51 14.26
N ALA A 101 -18.86 -19.22 13.15
CA ALA A 101 -19.32 -20.60 12.93
C ALA A 101 -18.33 -21.69 13.41
N LEU A 102 -17.08 -21.33 13.67
CA LEU A 102 -15.97 -22.19 14.11
C LEU A 102 -15.21 -21.49 15.25
N ASP A 103 -15.45 -21.92 16.49
CA ASP A 103 -14.65 -21.50 17.66
C ASP A 103 -13.20 -22.06 17.63
N ALA A 104 -12.80 -22.68 16.53
CA ALA A 104 -11.45 -23.16 16.31
C ALA A 104 -10.63 -22.11 15.56
N TYR A 105 -9.46 -21.80 16.10
CA TYR A 105 -8.61 -20.78 15.52
C TYR A 105 -7.77 -21.32 14.35
N PRO A 106 -7.86 -20.82 13.10
CA PRO A 106 -6.76 -20.94 12.14
C PRO A 106 -5.42 -20.53 12.73
N ILE A 107 -4.39 -21.30 12.35
CA ILE A 107 -3.00 -21.07 12.79
C ILE A 107 -2.51 -19.71 12.27
N VAL A 108 -2.81 -19.41 11.00
CA VAL A 108 -2.49 -18.16 10.32
C VAL A 108 -3.58 -17.82 9.29
N VAL A 109 -3.80 -16.53 9.05
CA VAL A 109 -4.70 -16.02 8.00
C VAL A 109 -3.96 -14.94 7.22
N ALA A 110 -3.67 -15.21 5.95
CA ALA A 110 -3.15 -14.22 5.01
C ALA A 110 -4.31 -13.32 4.53
N PRO A 111 -4.23 -11.98 4.67
CA PRO A 111 -5.33 -11.09 4.30
C PRO A 111 -5.40 -10.86 2.76
N ILE A 112 -6.61 -10.81 2.22
CA ILE A 112 -6.94 -9.98 1.03
C ILE A 112 -7.36 -8.57 1.47
N GLN A 113 -8.08 -8.50 2.59
CA GLN A 113 -8.42 -7.25 3.28
C GLN A 113 -8.51 -7.44 4.77
N TYR A 114 -8.40 -6.34 5.50
CA TYR A 114 -8.74 -6.29 6.91
C TYR A 114 -9.36 -4.95 7.32
N PHE A 115 -10.16 -4.99 8.39
CA PHE A 115 -10.69 -3.84 9.11
C PHE A 115 -10.23 -3.89 10.56
N GLN A 116 -9.62 -2.80 11.04
CA GLN A 116 -9.20 -2.68 12.42
C GLN A 116 -10.36 -2.21 13.31
N TYR A 117 -10.62 -2.95 14.39
CA TYR A 117 -11.56 -2.57 15.45
C TYR A 117 -10.83 -2.46 16.78
N PRO A 118 -11.38 -1.78 17.80
CA PRO A 118 -10.65 -1.55 19.06
C PRO A 118 -10.16 -2.80 19.81
N LYS A 119 -10.74 -3.98 19.55
CA LYS A 119 -10.43 -5.23 20.27
C LYS A 119 -9.92 -6.36 19.38
N TYR A 120 -10.17 -6.27 18.09
CA TYR A 120 -9.91 -7.34 17.14
C TYR A 120 -9.76 -6.75 15.74
N VAL A 121 -9.19 -7.53 14.83
CA VAL A 121 -9.16 -7.22 13.41
C VAL A 121 -10.10 -8.19 12.69
N ALA A 122 -10.96 -7.69 11.82
CA ALA A 122 -11.74 -8.54 10.91
C ALA A 122 -10.93 -8.70 9.62
N VAL A 123 -10.66 -9.94 9.23
CA VAL A 123 -9.76 -10.29 8.13
C VAL A 123 -10.52 -11.14 7.13
N GLN A 124 -10.48 -10.77 5.85
CA GLN A 124 -10.89 -11.67 4.78
C GLN A 124 -9.67 -12.45 4.29
N SER A 125 -9.74 -13.77 4.41
CA SER A 125 -8.65 -14.68 4.02
C SER A 125 -8.44 -14.70 2.51
N ARG A 126 -7.18 -14.77 2.09
CA ARG A 126 -6.78 -14.96 0.69
C ARG A 126 -7.11 -16.34 0.16
N ASP A 127 -7.08 -17.35 1.02
CA ASP A 127 -7.19 -18.75 0.61
C ASP A 127 -8.62 -19.17 0.28
N ASP A 128 -9.59 -18.72 1.09
CA ASP A 128 -10.99 -19.17 1.01
C ASP A 128 -12.00 -18.01 0.86
N GLY A 129 -11.56 -16.76 0.98
CA GLY A 129 -12.43 -15.59 0.92
C GLY A 129 -13.38 -15.42 2.12
N HIS A 130 -13.26 -16.26 3.15
CA HIS A 130 -14.05 -16.16 4.37
C HIS A 130 -13.53 -15.07 5.31
N TRP A 131 -14.44 -14.57 6.13
CA TRP A 131 -14.14 -13.60 7.17
C TRP A 131 -13.81 -14.27 8.49
N TYR A 132 -12.72 -13.83 9.10
CA TYR A 132 -12.24 -14.26 10.40
C TYR A 132 -12.00 -13.04 11.29
N ASN A 133 -12.27 -13.16 12.58
CA ASN A 133 -11.90 -12.16 13.58
C ASN A 133 -10.65 -12.62 14.31
N CYS A 134 -9.66 -11.76 14.48
CA CYS A 134 -8.43 -12.08 15.21
C CYS A 134 -8.30 -11.10 16.38
N ASP A 135 -8.43 -11.60 17.62
CA ASP A 135 -8.38 -10.75 18.80
C ASP A 135 -6.97 -10.20 19.02
N HIS A 136 -6.85 -8.90 19.34
CA HIS A 136 -5.56 -8.26 19.62
C HIS A 136 -4.86 -8.86 20.84
N SER A 137 -5.61 -9.41 21.79
CA SER A 137 -5.08 -10.06 22.99
C SER A 137 -4.58 -11.49 22.74
N ALA A 138 -4.93 -12.11 21.60
CA ALA A 138 -4.56 -13.49 21.31
C ALA A 138 -3.12 -13.59 20.78
N ASP A 139 -2.68 -12.62 19.99
CA ASP A 139 -1.35 -12.56 19.38
C ASP A 139 -0.96 -11.11 19.06
N GLU A 140 0.30 -10.72 19.25
CA GLU A 140 0.74 -9.33 19.06
C GLU A 140 0.58 -8.86 17.61
N VAL A 141 0.77 -9.77 16.64
CA VAL A 141 0.65 -9.47 15.21
C VAL A 141 -0.76 -9.00 14.85
N ASN A 142 -1.77 -9.37 15.64
CA ASN A 142 -3.16 -8.97 15.39
C ASN A 142 -3.40 -7.47 15.60
N SER A 143 -2.46 -6.76 16.24
CA SER A 143 -2.49 -5.29 16.36
C SER A 143 -1.60 -4.60 15.31
N HIS A 144 -0.96 -5.35 14.41
CA HIS A 144 -0.09 -4.79 13.38
C HIS A 144 -0.94 -4.31 12.19
N VAL A 145 -0.36 -3.42 11.40
CA VAL A 145 -0.98 -2.80 10.23
C VAL A 145 0.06 -2.68 9.15
N LEU A 146 -0.38 -2.69 7.90
CA LEU A 146 0.50 -2.51 6.76
C LEU A 146 0.88 -1.04 6.61
N TYR A 147 2.15 -0.82 6.31
CA TYR A 147 2.71 0.43 5.86
C TYR A 147 3.02 0.34 4.38
N CYS A 148 2.49 1.28 3.61
CA CYS A 148 2.68 1.39 2.17
C CYS A 148 3.41 2.70 1.87
N PRO A 149 4.70 2.66 1.48
CA PRO A 149 5.49 3.88 1.26
C PRO A 149 5.14 4.62 -0.05
N SER A 150 4.38 3.99 -0.94
CA SER A 150 4.05 4.53 -2.25
C SER A 150 2.54 4.66 -2.45
N CYS A 151 1.95 5.75 -1.99
CA CYS A 151 0.53 6.06 -2.19
C CYS A 151 0.33 7.33 -3.00
N ILE A 152 -0.71 7.32 -3.84
CA ILE A 152 -1.11 8.47 -4.66
C ILE A 152 -1.74 9.52 -3.74
N SER A 153 -1.21 10.75 -3.79
CA SER A 153 -1.68 11.90 -3.00
C SER A 153 -3.05 12.41 -3.44
#